data_AF-V7PIM4-F1
#
_entry.id   AF-V7PIM4-F1
#
_cell.length_a   1.000
_cell.length_b   1.000
_cell.length_c   1.000
_cell.angle_alpha   90.00
_cell.angle_beta   90.00
_cell.angle_gamma   90.00
#
_symmetry.space_group_name_H-M   'P 1'
#
loop_
_entity.id
_entity.type
_entity.pdbx_description
1 polymer ?
#
loop_
_entity_poly.entity_id
_entity_poly.type
_entity_poly.pdbx_seq_one_letter_code
_entity_poly.pdbx_strand_id
1 'polypeptide(L)'
;MVYGIIIHSSESEQLYFSTYYNLVNNDINQNSRQQIIIKKVIEEINYYKEDKENNENINKKNKDKYLDIFGVFIPRTSNDEFKIDNEGFFKIENISLFKNKINIMWKVLNKVCYTLMFFPHENIHMADNFLNTLIYVLMDNYEHFGKSNKNNMNKFNPDTVLAILYFFLPKGQFMILTPDYVQILSNKVKEFLGEKSNPKQE
;
A
#
# COMPACT_ATOMS: atom_id res chain seq x y z
N MET A 1 -10.84 7.97 -8.26
CA MET A 1 -11.15 7.26 -7.01
C MET A 1 -10.27 6.03 -6.88
N VAL A 2 -10.07 5.52 -5.68
CA VAL A 2 -9.45 4.22 -5.40
C VAL A 2 -10.47 3.13 -5.62
N TYR A 3 -10.06 2.08 -6.32
CA TYR A 3 -10.83 0.87 -6.56
C TYR A 3 -10.75 -0.09 -5.38
N GLY A 4 -9.58 -0.22 -4.77
CA GLY A 4 -9.38 -1.07 -3.61
C GLY A 4 -7.90 -1.23 -3.27
N ILE A 5 -7.67 -1.99 -2.22
CA ILE A 5 -6.36 -2.26 -1.64
C ILE A 5 -6.23 -3.76 -1.40
N ILE A 6 -5.04 -4.30 -1.67
CA ILE A 6 -4.68 -5.69 -1.40
C ILE A 6 -3.36 -5.67 -0.63
N ILE A 7 -3.31 -6.41 0.48
CA ILE A 7 -2.11 -6.65 1.26
C ILE A 7 -1.84 -8.15 1.23
N HIS A 8 -0.67 -8.54 0.73
CA HIS A 8 -0.30 -9.95 0.52
C HIS A 8 1.19 -10.16 0.74
N SER A 9 1.63 -11.42 0.75
CA SER A 9 3.05 -11.77 0.76
C SER A 9 3.71 -11.34 -0.54
N SER A 10 4.92 -10.78 -0.47
CA SER A 10 5.71 -10.50 -1.68
C SER A 10 6.39 -11.74 -2.27
N GLU A 11 6.34 -12.88 -1.57
CA GLU A 11 7.03 -14.13 -1.94
C GLU A 11 6.05 -15.24 -2.36
N SER A 12 4.77 -15.08 -2.06
CA SER A 12 3.74 -16.09 -2.34
C SER A 12 2.37 -15.43 -2.54
N GLU A 13 1.41 -16.19 -3.04
CA GLU A 13 0.02 -15.73 -3.21
C GLU A 13 -0.77 -15.61 -1.88
N GLN A 14 -0.10 -15.74 -0.73
CA GLN A 14 -0.74 -15.63 0.58
C GLN A 14 -1.32 -14.22 0.78
N LEU A 15 -2.65 -14.16 0.88
CA LEU A 15 -3.39 -12.93 1.19
C LEU A 15 -3.39 -12.65 2.69
N TYR A 16 -3.19 -11.38 3.06
CA TYR A 16 -3.38 -10.90 4.42
C TYR A 16 -4.67 -10.09 4.59
N PHE A 17 -4.95 -9.21 3.63
CA PHE A 17 -6.14 -8.35 3.65
C PHE A 17 -6.49 -7.89 2.23
N SER A 18 -7.77 -7.72 1.94
CA SER A 18 -8.21 -6.99 0.74
C SER A 18 -9.53 -6.29 1.00
N THR A 19 -9.71 -5.14 0.36
CA THR A 19 -10.99 -4.42 0.35
C THR A 19 -11.17 -3.66 -0.96
N TYR A 20 -12.43 -3.50 -1.36
CA TYR A 20 -12.80 -2.84 -2.60
C TYR A 20 -13.86 -1.78 -2.32
N TYR A 21 -13.78 -0.64 -3.00
CA TYR A 21 -14.78 0.42 -2.91
C TYR A 21 -15.95 0.17 -3.88
N ASN A 22 -17.15 0.63 -3.48
CA ASN A 22 -18.52 0.45 -4.03
C ASN A 22 -18.76 -0.04 -5.47
N LEU A 23 -17.91 0.22 -6.45
CA LEU A 23 -18.18 -0.17 -7.84
C LEU A 23 -17.99 -1.67 -8.11
N VAL A 24 -17.34 -2.41 -7.19
CA VAL A 24 -16.93 -3.80 -7.45
C VAL A 24 -16.98 -4.74 -6.24
N ASN A 25 -17.55 -4.26 -5.12
CA ASN A 25 -17.78 -5.09 -3.93
C ASN A 25 -18.85 -6.14 -4.24
N ASN A 26 -18.57 -7.42 -3.93
CA ASN A 26 -19.48 -8.56 -4.14
C ASN A 26 -19.80 -8.93 -5.60
N ASP A 27 -18.98 -8.51 -6.57
CA ASP A 27 -19.07 -9.08 -7.92
C ASP A 27 -18.38 -10.47 -7.94
N ILE A 28 -18.99 -11.43 -8.65
CA ILE A 28 -18.56 -12.83 -8.77
C ILE A 28 -17.07 -12.94 -9.16
N ASN A 29 -16.57 -11.95 -9.90
CA ASN A 29 -15.19 -11.90 -10.40
C ASN A 29 -14.17 -11.33 -9.40
N GLN A 30 -14.55 -10.95 -8.18
CA GLN A 30 -13.65 -10.32 -7.21
C GLN A 30 -12.45 -11.20 -6.86
N ASN A 31 -12.69 -12.47 -6.53
CA ASN A 31 -11.62 -13.41 -6.18
C ASN A 31 -10.66 -13.63 -7.35
N SER A 32 -11.19 -13.79 -8.57
CA SER A 32 -10.39 -13.95 -9.79
C SER A 32 -9.52 -12.73 -10.05
N ARG A 33 -10.07 -11.52 -9.92
CA ARG A 33 -9.31 -10.26 -10.05
C ARG A 33 -8.19 -10.18 -9.02
N GLN A 34 -8.48 -10.49 -7.76
CA GLN A 34 -7.50 -10.46 -6.69
C GLN A 34 -6.32 -11.38 -6.99
N GLN A 35 -6.59 -12.63 -7.37
CA GLN A 35 -5.55 -13.61 -7.70
C GLN A 35 -4.70 -13.16 -8.89
N ILE A 36 -5.32 -12.65 -9.95
CA ILE A 36 -4.60 -12.19 -11.14
C ILE A 36 -3.70 -11.00 -10.80
N ILE A 37 -4.16 -10.06 -9.97
CA ILE A 37 -3.36 -8.92 -9.55
C ILE A 37 -2.18 -9.39 -8.68
N ILE A 38 -2.42 -10.25 -7.70
CA ILE A 38 -1.36 -10.78 -6.83
C ILE A 38 -0.29 -11.48 -7.67
N LYS A 39 -0.69 -12.37 -8.58
CA LYS A 39 0.24 -13.06 -9.50
C LYS A 39 1.07 -12.09 -10.30
N LYS A 40 0.42 -11.13 -10.95
CA LYS A 40 1.12 -10.14 -11.77
C LYS A 40 2.07 -9.26 -10.96
N VAL A 41 1.70 -8.86 -9.75
CA VAL A 41 2.59 -8.10 -8.85
C VAL A 41 3.81 -8.93 -8.45
N ILE A 42 3.63 -10.22 -8.14
CA ILE A 42 4.74 -11.13 -7.82
C ILE A 42 5.66 -11.33 -9.03
N GLU A 43 5.11 -11.48 -10.24
CA GLU A 43 5.87 -11.54 -11.49
C GLU A 43 6.74 -10.30 -11.68
N GLU A 44 6.17 -9.09 -11.50
CA GLU A 44 6.91 -7.83 -11.60
C GLU A 44 8.00 -7.72 -10.52
N ILE A 45 7.71 -8.12 -9.27
CA ILE A 45 8.69 -8.13 -8.18
C ILE A 45 9.88 -9.02 -8.54
N ASN A 46 9.63 -10.21 -9.09
CA ASN A 46 10.69 -11.15 -9.48
C ASN A 46 11.49 -10.64 -10.66
N TYR A 47 10.81 -10.09 -11.68
CA TYR A 47 11.46 -9.45 -12.83
C TYR A 47 12.47 -8.38 -12.39
N TYR A 48 12.07 -7.47 -11.48
CA TYR A 48 12.99 -6.45 -10.97
C TYR A 48 14.10 -6.97 -10.05
N LYS A 49 13.93 -8.13 -9.41
CA LYS A 49 15.00 -8.78 -8.64
C LYS A 49 16.04 -9.39 -9.58
N GLU A 50 15.59 -10.13 -10.59
CA GLU A 50 16.45 -10.73 -11.61
C GLU A 50 17.22 -9.66 -12.39
N ASP A 51 16.57 -8.56 -12.78
CA ASP A 51 17.24 -7.42 -13.43
C ASP A 51 18.30 -6.76 -12.53
N LYS A 52 18.08 -6.68 -11.21
CA LYS A 52 19.08 -6.17 -10.27
C LYS A 52 20.28 -7.12 -10.16
N GLU A 53 20.04 -8.41 -10.01
CA GLU A 53 21.08 -9.44 -9.95
C GLU A 53 21.91 -9.52 -11.25
N ASN A 54 21.26 -9.32 -12.40
CA ASN A 54 21.91 -9.28 -13.71
C ASN A 54 22.71 -7.98 -13.94
N ASN A 55 22.19 -6.82 -13.50
CA ASN A 55 22.86 -5.52 -13.63
C ASN A 55 24.00 -5.30 -12.61
N GLU A 56 24.00 -6.00 -11.47
CA GLU A 56 25.17 -6.02 -10.57
C GLU A 56 26.41 -6.65 -11.24
N ASN A 57 26.21 -7.46 -12.30
CA ASN A 57 27.27 -8.03 -13.11
C ASN A 57 27.63 -7.21 -14.37
N ILE A 58 26.83 -6.22 -14.77
CA ILE A 58 27.07 -5.42 -15.98
C ILE A 58 26.78 -3.95 -15.71
N ASN A 59 27.86 -3.17 -15.63
CA ASN A 59 27.87 -1.73 -15.36
C ASN A 59 26.85 -0.94 -16.23
N LYS A 60 25.93 -0.25 -15.54
CA LYS A 60 25.17 0.97 -15.92
C LYS A 60 24.96 1.21 -17.43
N LYS A 61 23.71 1.02 -17.91
CA LYS A 61 23.15 1.98 -18.89
C LYS A 61 21.64 2.03 -19.13
N ASN A 62 20.82 1.13 -18.60
CA ASN A 62 19.36 1.23 -18.80
C ASN A 62 18.64 1.33 -17.46
N LYS A 63 18.53 2.54 -16.92
CA LYS A 63 17.46 2.86 -15.98
C LYS A 63 16.21 3.04 -16.80
N ASP A 64 15.31 2.07 -16.75
CA ASP A 64 14.05 2.14 -17.46
C ASP A 64 13.21 3.33 -16.98
N LYS A 65 12.63 4.03 -17.95
CA LYS A 65 11.87 5.29 -17.88
C LYS A 65 10.75 5.38 -16.84
N TYR A 66 10.43 4.29 -16.13
CA TYR A 66 9.38 4.24 -15.12
C TYR A 66 9.86 4.74 -13.74
N LEU A 67 11.10 4.45 -13.35
CA LEU A 67 11.69 4.98 -12.11
C LEU A 67 11.98 6.48 -12.22
N ASP A 68 12.16 7.00 -13.44
CA ASP A 68 12.39 8.43 -13.68
C ASP A 68 11.16 9.30 -13.34
N ILE A 69 9.95 8.73 -13.30
CA ILE A 69 8.73 9.44 -12.88
C ILE A 69 8.69 9.66 -11.36
N PHE A 70 9.24 8.72 -10.59
CA PHE A 70 9.27 8.77 -9.12
C PHE A 70 10.59 9.33 -8.57
N GLY A 71 11.67 9.31 -9.35
CA GLY A 71 13.02 9.65 -8.92
C GLY A 71 13.31 11.14 -8.70
N VAL A 72 12.38 12.06 -9.00
CA VAL A 72 12.70 13.50 -9.05
C VAL A 72 12.17 14.31 -7.84
N PHE A 73 11.18 13.87 -7.06
CA PHE A 73 10.44 14.85 -6.22
C PHE A 73 10.08 14.50 -4.77
N ILE A 74 10.89 13.71 -4.04
CA ILE A 74 10.77 13.69 -2.57
C ILE A 74 12.13 14.00 -1.94
N PRO A 75 12.34 15.21 -1.38
CA PRO A 75 13.41 15.42 -0.42
C PRO A 75 13.06 14.59 0.81
N ARG A 76 13.73 13.44 0.96
CA ARG A 76 13.63 12.61 2.16
C ARG A 76 14.18 13.44 3.31
N THR A 77 13.34 13.82 4.26
CA THR A 77 13.81 14.29 5.56
C THR A 77 14.45 13.10 6.25
N SER A 78 15.78 13.14 6.31
CA SER A 78 16.60 12.19 7.06
C SER A 78 16.18 12.19 8.52
N ASN A 79 15.48 11.16 8.96
CA ASN A 79 15.41 10.66 10.34
C ASN A 79 14.77 9.26 10.31
N ASP A 80 15.59 8.23 10.08
CA ASP A 80 15.26 6.79 10.24
C ASP A 80 13.86 6.32 9.76
N GLU A 81 13.42 6.78 8.58
CA GLU A 81 12.15 6.36 7.98
C GLU A 81 12.30 4.99 7.27
N PHE A 82 11.39 4.05 7.58
CA PHE A 82 11.33 2.69 7.02
C PHE A 82 11.63 2.66 5.51
N LYS A 83 12.71 1.98 5.13
CA LYS A 83 13.15 1.89 3.73
C LYS A 83 12.28 0.89 2.96
N ILE A 84 11.54 1.38 1.96
CA ILE A 84 10.82 0.52 1.01
C ILE A 84 11.83 -0.36 0.25
N ASP A 85 11.58 -1.67 0.25
CA ASP A 85 12.47 -2.68 -0.34
C ASP A 85 12.36 -2.70 -1.86
N ASN A 86 11.13 -2.59 -2.36
CA ASN A 86 10.82 -2.58 -3.78
C ASN A 86 9.49 -1.86 -4.03
N GLU A 87 9.32 -1.29 -5.21
CA GLU A 87 8.08 -0.64 -5.61
C GLU A 87 7.91 -0.69 -7.13
N GLY A 88 6.68 -0.52 -7.60
CA GLY A 88 6.39 -0.51 -9.02
C GLY A 88 4.99 -0.05 -9.34
N PHE A 89 4.75 0.09 -10.64
CA PHE A 89 3.52 0.61 -11.18
C PHE A 89 3.24 0.01 -12.56
N PHE A 90 2.02 -0.47 -12.79
CA PHE A 90 1.58 -0.91 -14.10
C PHE A 90 0.09 -0.64 -14.32
N LYS A 91 -0.36 -0.81 -15.57
CA LYS A 91 -1.77 -0.64 -15.96
C LYS A 91 -2.41 -1.97 -16.35
N ILE A 92 -3.68 -2.14 -16.02
CA ILE A 92 -4.52 -3.24 -16.50
C ILE A 92 -5.57 -2.66 -17.43
N GLU A 93 -5.56 -3.09 -18.69
CA GLU A 93 -6.54 -2.69 -19.70
C GLU A 93 -7.53 -3.80 -20.07
N ASN A 94 -7.44 -4.95 -19.40
CA ASN A 94 -8.29 -6.10 -19.68
C ASN A 94 -9.73 -5.87 -19.19
N ILE A 95 -10.64 -5.68 -20.15
CA ILE A 95 -12.06 -5.38 -19.91
C ILE A 95 -12.79 -6.53 -19.19
N SER A 96 -12.34 -7.77 -19.40
CA SER A 96 -12.87 -8.96 -18.71
C SER A 96 -12.54 -8.96 -17.21
N LEU A 97 -11.48 -8.26 -16.80
CA LEU A 97 -11.12 -8.09 -15.40
C LEU A 97 -11.75 -6.84 -14.82
N PHE A 98 -11.67 -5.72 -15.53
CA PHE A 98 -12.21 -4.44 -15.10
C PHE A 98 -12.94 -3.75 -16.22
N LYS A 99 -14.16 -3.26 -15.95
CA LYS A 99 -14.93 -2.47 -16.92
C LYS A 99 -14.15 -1.25 -17.45
N ASN A 100 -13.24 -0.71 -16.64
CA ASN A 100 -12.39 0.42 -16.98
C ASN A 100 -10.91 0.02 -16.90
N LYS A 101 -10.05 0.75 -17.61
CA LYS A 101 -8.60 0.69 -17.38
C LYS A 101 -8.29 1.02 -15.92
N ILE A 102 -7.39 0.28 -15.29
CA ILE A 102 -7.01 0.46 -13.88
C ILE A 102 -5.51 0.68 -13.77
N ASN A 103 -5.11 1.61 -12.91
CA ASN A 103 -3.74 1.77 -12.47
C ASN A 103 -3.48 0.89 -11.22
N ILE A 104 -2.36 0.19 -11.22
CA ILE A 104 -1.89 -0.63 -10.09
C ILE A 104 -0.56 -0.04 -9.63
N MET A 105 -0.48 0.34 -8.36
CA MET A 105 0.76 0.73 -7.70
C MET A 105 1.02 -0.23 -6.56
N TRP A 106 2.26 -0.66 -6.38
CA TRP A 106 2.61 -1.58 -5.31
C TRP A 106 3.93 -1.19 -4.65
N LYS A 107 4.04 -1.50 -3.36
CA LYS A 107 5.24 -1.29 -2.54
C LYS A 107 5.46 -2.50 -1.64
N VAL A 108 6.73 -2.87 -1.46
CA VAL A 108 7.16 -4.00 -0.63
C VAL A 108 7.94 -3.46 0.56
N LEU A 109 7.56 -3.92 1.75
CA LEU A 109 8.28 -3.69 2.99
C LEU A 109 8.23 -4.96 3.84
N ASN A 110 9.39 -5.47 4.27
CA ASN A 110 9.50 -6.62 5.17
C ASN A 110 8.73 -7.85 4.66
N LYS A 111 8.89 -8.15 3.36
CA LYS A 111 8.20 -9.24 2.63
C LYS A 111 6.67 -9.13 2.55
N VAL A 112 6.11 -7.98 2.90
CA VAL A 112 4.69 -7.66 2.70
C VAL A 112 4.57 -6.72 1.51
N CYS A 113 3.68 -7.07 0.58
CA CYS A 113 3.33 -6.23 -0.56
C CYS A 113 2.00 -5.53 -0.30
N TYR A 114 2.00 -4.21 -0.49
CA TYR A 114 0.86 -3.33 -0.40
C TYR A 114 0.51 -2.85 -1.81
N THR A 115 -0.65 -3.24 -2.30
CA THR A 115 -1.08 -2.99 -3.67
C THR A 115 -2.32 -2.10 -3.67
N LEU A 116 -2.22 -0.98 -4.36
CA LEU A 116 -3.26 0.03 -4.52
C LEU A 116 -3.80 0.01 -5.95
N MET A 117 -5.11 -0.14 -6.08
CA MET A 117 -5.83 -0.12 -7.35
C MET A 117 -6.59 1.20 -7.47
N PHE A 118 -6.41 1.97 -8.53
CA PHE A 118 -7.08 3.26 -8.68
C PHE A 118 -7.36 3.64 -10.13
N PHE A 119 -8.26 4.60 -10.32
CA PHE A 119 -8.64 5.06 -11.66
C PHE A 119 -7.48 5.76 -12.38
N PRO A 120 -7.39 5.65 -13.73
CA PRO A 120 -6.32 6.27 -14.52
C PRO A 120 -6.23 7.79 -14.42
N HIS A 121 -7.33 8.46 -14.09
CA HIS A 121 -7.41 9.92 -13.98
C HIS A 121 -6.99 10.46 -12.60
N GLU A 122 -6.70 9.59 -11.63
CA GLU A 122 -6.22 10.05 -10.33
C GLU A 122 -4.76 10.51 -10.41
N ASN A 123 -4.40 11.42 -9.50
CA ASN A 123 -3.04 11.89 -9.38
C ASN A 123 -2.13 10.79 -8.80
N ILE A 124 -1.13 10.37 -9.59
CA ILE A 124 -0.20 9.30 -9.21
C ILE A 124 0.65 9.66 -7.97
N HIS A 125 0.97 10.94 -7.76
CA HIS A 125 1.73 11.39 -6.59
C HIS A 125 0.89 11.34 -5.32
N MET A 126 -0.41 11.64 -5.42
CA MET A 126 -1.31 11.45 -4.29
C MET A 126 -1.48 9.97 -3.95
N ALA A 127 -1.54 9.10 -4.96
CA ALA A 127 -1.57 7.66 -4.76
C ALA A 127 -0.30 7.13 -4.07
N ASP A 128 0.87 7.60 -4.50
CA ASP A 128 2.16 7.25 -3.90
C ASP A 128 2.27 7.74 -2.45
N ASN A 129 1.97 9.02 -2.22
CA ASN A 129 1.97 9.61 -0.87
C ASN A 129 1.00 8.88 0.06
N PHE A 130 -0.20 8.56 -0.42
CA PHE A 130 -1.17 7.77 0.33
C PHE A 130 -0.64 6.38 0.67
N LEU A 131 -0.08 5.65 -0.30
CA LEU A 131 0.39 4.29 -0.07
C LEU A 131 1.56 4.25 0.91
N ASN A 132 2.51 5.19 0.79
CA ASN A 132 3.60 5.36 1.76
C ASN A 132 3.05 5.65 3.18
N THR A 133 2.11 6.60 3.28
CA THR A 133 1.50 6.97 4.56
C THR A 133 0.74 5.80 5.18
N LEU A 134 -0.01 5.05 4.37
CA LEU A 134 -0.75 3.87 4.82
C LEU A 134 0.21 2.83 5.40
N ILE A 135 1.32 2.52 4.72
CA ILE A 135 2.32 1.57 5.20
C ILE A 135 2.90 2.04 6.53
N TYR A 136 3.27 3.31 6.63
CA TYR A 136 3.80 3.90 7.87
C TYR A 136 2.80 3.78 9.03
N VAL A 137 1.55 4.20 8.84
CA VAL A 137 0.52 4.15 9.88
C VAL A 137 0.23 2.70 10.28
N LEU A 138 0.20 1.77 9.33
CA LEU A 138 0.04 0.35 9.65
C LEU A 138 1.20 -0.17 10.50
N MET A 139 2.46 0.15 10.14
CA MET A 139 3.64 -0.24 10.92
C MET A 139 3.62 0.36 12.33
N ASP A 140 3.31 1.64 12.47
CA ASP A 140 3.19 2.30 13.77
C ASP A 140 2.18 1.57 14.67
N ASN A 141 1.01 1.23 14.12
CA ASN A 141 0.02 0.45 14.85
C ASN A 141 0.58 -0.93 15.24
N TYR A 142 1.26 -1.65 14.35
CA TYR A 142 1.81 -2.98 14.68
C TYR A 142 2.93 -2.97 15.72
N GLU A 143 3.84 -2.00 15.69
CA GLU A 143 4.91 -1.91 16.68
C GLU A 143 4.37 -1.62 18.09
N HIS A 144 3.30 -0.81 18.18
CA HIS A 144 2.60 -0.57 19.43
C HIS A 144 1.92 -1.85 19.98
N PHE A 145 1.34 -2.70 19.12
CA PHE A 145 0.74 -3.98 19.53
C PHE A 145 1.73 -5.14 19.73
N GLY A 146 2.87 -5.13 19.04
CA GLY A 146 3.88 -6.19 19.08
C GLY A 146 4.62 -6.30 20.42
N LYS A 147 4.64 -5.22 21.22
CA LYS A 147 5.23 -5.24 22.57
C LYS A 147 4.33 -5.91 23.61
N SER A 148 3.01 -6.00 23.38
CA SER A 148 2.06 -6.56 24.35
C SER A 148 1.65 -8.01 24.07
N ASN A 149 1.73 -8.49 22.81
CA ASN A 149 1.28 -9.83 22.45
C ASN A 149 2.35 -10.63 21.68
N LYS A 150 3.00 -11.58 22.36
CA LYS A 150 3.91 -12.60 21.78
C LYS A 150 3.20 -13.68 20.95
N ASN A 151 1.89 -13.59 20.78
CA ASN A 151 1.13 -14.56 20.01
C ASN A 151 1.02 -14.08 18.57
N ASN A 152 1.13 -15.03 17.62
CA ASN A 152 0.97 -14.92 16.17
C ASN A 152 -0.42 -14.38 15.75
N MET A 153 -0.87 -13.27 16.33
CA MET A 153 -2.07 -12.57 15.93
C MET A 153 -1.83 -11.96 14.55
N ASN A 154 -2.86 -12.07 13.72
CA ASN A 154 -2.87 -11.70 12.33
C ASN A 154 -2.21 -10.32 12.17
N LYS A 155 -1.08 -10.27 11.45
CA LYS A 155 -0.32 -9.01 11.23
C LYS A 155 -1.18 -7.91 10.64
N PHE A 156 -2.38 -8.20 10.15
CA PHE A 156 -3.33 -7.23 9.61
C PHE A 156 -4.70 -7.48 10.23
N ASN A 157 -4.99 -6.91 11.41
CA ASN A 157 -6.34 -6.93 11.96
C ASN A 157 -7.28 -6.16 11.00
N PRO A 158 -8.31 -6.82 10.42
CA PRO A 158 -9.20 -6.18 9.45
C PRO A 158 -9.87 -4.92 9.98
N ASP A 159 -10.27 -4.88 11.26
CA ASP A 159 -10.96 -3.73 11.85
C ASP A 159 -10.04 -2.52 11.93
N THR A 160 -8.78 -2.73 12.31
CA THR A 160 -7.76 -1.68 12.33
C THR A 160 -7.50 -1.15 10.93
N VAL A 161 -7.30 -2.04 9.95
CA VAL A 161 -7.07 -1.62 8.56
C VAL A 161 -8.26 -0.85 8.02
N LEU A 162 -9.49 -1.32 8.25
CA LEU A 162 -10.71 -0.65 7.82
C LEU A 162 -10.90 0.72 8.50
N ALA A 163 -10.58 0.84 9.80
CA ALA A 163 -10.63 2.12 10.51
C ALA A 163 -9.63 3.12 9.92
N ILE A 164 -8.38 2.69 9.66
CA ILE A 164 -7.38 3.52 8.98
C ILE A 164 -7.91 3.97 7.62
N LEU A 165 -8.41 3.05 6.79
CA LEU A 165 -8.93 3.39 5.46
C LEU A 165 -10.16 4.31 5.52
N TYR A 166 -11.01 4.16 6.53
CA TYR A 166 -12.16 5.04 6.74
C TYR A 166 -11.74 6.50 6.91
N PHE A 167 -10.69 6.76 7.70
CA PHE A 167 -10.20 8.12 7.97
C PHE A 167 -9.22 8.64 6.92
N PHE A 168 -8.30 7.81 6.43
CA PHE A 168 -7.22 8.21 5.52
C PHE A 168 -7.61 8.17 4.04
N LEU A 169 -8.67 7.44 3.70
CA LEU A 169 -9.15 7.29 2.33
C LEU A 169 -10.69 7.28 2.29
N PRO A 170 -11.34 8.37 2.75
CA PRO A 170 -12.78 8.42 2.91
C PRO A 170 -13.46 8.20 1.56
N LYS A 171 -14.33 7.18 1.51
CA LYS A 171 -15.06 6.80 0.29
C LYS A 171 -14.14 6.51 -0.93
N GLY A 172 -12.88 6.15 -0.70
CA GLY A 172 -11.93 5.87 -1.77
C GLY A 172 -11.35 7.12 -2.43
N GLN A 173 -11.45 8.31 -1.81
CA GLN A 173 -10.91 9.55 -2.37
C GLN A 173 -9.56 9.88 -1.75
N PHE A 174 -8.56 10.19 -2.59
CA PHE A 174 -7.27 10.66 -2.11
C PHE A 174 -7.41 12.03 -1.44
N MET A 175 -6.65 12.22 -0.37
CA MET A 175 -6.55 13.47 0.36
C MET A 175 -5.10 13.96 0.38
N ILE A 176 -4.92 15.24 0.63
CA ILE A 176 -3.61 15.78 0.96
C ILE A 176 -3.29 15.36 2.40
N LEU A 177 -2.26 14.53 2.55
CA LEU A 177 -1.81 13.98 3.83
C LEU A 177 -0.52 14.68 4.24
N THR A 178 -0.65 15.81 4.93
CA THR A 178 0.50 16.48 5.58
C THR A 178 0.84 15.77 6.90
N PRO A 179 2.07 15.88 7.41
CA PRO A 179 2.46 15.25 8.68
C PRO A 179 1.53 15.57 9.85
N ASP A 180 1.15 16.84 10.01
CA ASP A 180 0.20 17.27 11.05
C ASP A 180 -1.17 16.62 10.88
N TYR A 181 -1.65 16.52 9.64
CA TYR A 181 -2.95 15.93 9.36
C TYR A 181 -2.93 14.42 9.56
N VAL A 182 -1.84 13.75 9.19
CA VAL A 182 -1.61 12.32 9.47
C VAL A 182 -1.69 12.06 10.97
N GLN A 183 -1.06 12.88 11.81
CA GLN A 183 -1.15 12.73 13.27
C GLN A 183 -2.58 12.88 13.79
N ILE A 184 -3.33 13.88 13.30
CA ILE A 184 -4.74 14.07 13.67
C ILE A 184 -5.58 12.85 13.28
N LEU A 185 -5.41 12.34 12.06
CA LEU A 185 -6.14 11.17 11.59
C LEU A 185 -5.77 9.91 12.38
N SER A 186 -4.49 9.70 12.70
CA SER A 186 -4.04 8.60 13.53
C SER A 186 -4.67 8.64 14.93
N ASN A 187 -4.79 9.82 15.54
CA ASN A 187 -5.47 9.96 16.82
C ASN A 187 -6.96 9.59 16.71
N LYS A 188 -7.64 10.00 15.63
CA LYS A 188 -9.03 9.61 15.38
C LYS A 188 -9.20 8.10 15.20
N VAL A 189 -8.25 7.43 14.54
CA VAL A 189 -8.25 5.96 14.42
C VAL A 189 -8.17 5.32 15.80
N LYS A 190 -7.24 5.77 16.66
CA LYS A 190 -7.07 5.24 18.02
C LYS A 190 -8.35 5.44 18.86
N GLU A 191 -8.89 6.65 18.85
CA GLU A 191 -10.16 6.97 19.53
C GLU A 191 -11.33 6.10 19.01
N PHE A 192 -11.43 5.90 17.69
CA PHE A 192 -12.47 5.09 17.07
C PHE A 192 -12.37 3.61 17.43
N LEU A 193 -11.15 3.08 17.53
CA LEU A 193 -10.89 1.71 17.97
C LEU A 193 -11.04 1.51 19.49
N GLY A 194 -11.38 2.58 20.24
CA GLY A 194 -11.59 2.54 21.68
C GLY A 194 -10.31 2.64 22.51
N GLU A 195 -9.18 2.98 21.90
CA GLU A 195 -7.97 3.34 22.63
C GLU A 195 -8.17 4.73 23.23
N LYS A 196 -8.57 4.77 24.51
CA LYS A 196 -8.59 6.04 25.26
C LYS A 196 -7.19 6.62 25.25
N SER A 197 -7.03 7.81 24.69
CA SER A 197 -5.84 8.62 24.86
C SER A 197 -5.57 8.76 26.35
N ASN A 198 -4.46 8.20 26.83
CA ASN A 198 -4.00 8.49 28.18
C ASN A 198 -3.74 10.00 28.23
N PRO A 199 -4.49 10.77 29.03
CA PRO A 199 -4.22 12.19 29.17
C PRO A 199 -2.79 12.31 29.68
N LYS A 200 -1.98 13.15 29.02
CA LYS A 200 -0.69 13.55 29.58
C LYS A 200 -0.98 14.09 30.99
N GLN A 201 -0.45 13.39 31.99
CA GLN A 201 -0.44 13.89 33.36
C GLN A 201 0.35 15.21 33.35
N GLU A 202 -0.26 16.20 34.00
CA GLU A 202 0.14 17.61 34.11
C GLU A 202 1.62 17.83 34.47
#